data_AF-A0A226E611-F1
#
_entry.id   AF-A0A226E611-F1
#
_cell.length_a   1.000
_cell.length_b   1.000
_cell.length_c   1.000
_cell.angle_alpha   90.00
_cell.angle_beta   90.00
_cell.angle_gamma   90.00
#
_symmetry.space_group_name_H-M   'P 1'
#
loop_
_entity.id
_entity.type
_entity.pdbx_description
1 polymer ?
#
loop_
_entity_poly.entity_id
_entity_poly.type
_entity_poly.pdbx_seq_one_letter_code
_entity_poly.pdbx_strand_id
1 'polypeptide(L)'
;MHNVKVHIKQKRTRPQTPTLEDAALYLSGYNEGSYRTTTNAISNVWTQARQASSRIKVSWTIDDDGPSLHHLDITLEPRHRQAIARTLRQQTRQVRDKRLHSLANQGKVMEVVAQSKASHHFIQNGDYIRFADWRFIHRARLNLVPLNGAKMWQRGNNQACSQAYTHRHNAIVHRLKTALAKFTIIAENQTVVPNLDIRPDLLAVKDNHAFIIDVTIPFENRPEAFTKARETKMERYKLLQQALLSRYGAVDIVPFIVGSLGSWDNNNDQFFLLVCAKSYAKLFKKLCVVDCIKWSRDIYIEHLTNIPQYKKP
;
A
#
# COMPACT_ATOMS: atom_id res chain seq x y z
N MET A 1 1.88 -8.12 -82.46
CA MET A 1 2.82 -7.14 -81.87
C MET A 1 2.91 -7.37 -80.37
N HIS A 2 3.92 -8.11 -79.93
CA HIS A 2 4.34 -8.18 -78.54
C HIS A 2 5.35 -7.05 -78.30
N ASN A 3 5.22 -6.29 -77.20
CA ASN A 3 6.35 -5.76 -76.40
C ASN A 3 5.83 -4.92 -75.21
N VAL A 4 5.84 -5.51 -74.02
CA VAL A 4 6.79 -5.29 -72.89
C VAL A 4 6.34 -4.18 -71.95
N LYS A 5 5.67 -4.59 -70.86
CA LYS A 5 5.67 -3.83 -69.60
C LYS A 5 7.07 -3.89 -69.02
N VAL A 6 7.81 -2.79 -69.12
CA VAL A 6 9.10 -2.62 -68.44
C VAL A 6 8.83 -2.64 -66.92
N HIS A 7 9.14 -3.77 -66.28
CA HIS A 7 9.24 -3.83 -64.82
C HIS A 7 10.49 -3.03 -64.41
N ILE A 8 10.29 -1.79 -63.99
CA ILE A 8 11.32 -1.00 -63.32
C ILE A 8 11.57 -1.69 -61.97
N LYS A 9 12.55 -2.59 -61.93
CA LYS A 9 13.13 -3.04 -60.66
C LYS A 9 13.78 -1.82 -60.03
N GLN A 10 13.19 -1.28 -58.97
CA GLN A 10 13.87 -0.32 -58.09
C GLN A 10 15.19 -0.97 -57.67
N LYS A 11 16.30 -0.39 -58.14
CA LYS A 11 17.65 -0.78 -57.70
C LYS A 11 17.65 -0.66 -56.18
N ARG A 12 17.86 -1.77 -55.46
CA ARG A 12 18.27 -1.72 -54.06
C ARG A 12 19.58 -0.96 -54.02
N THR A 13 19.51 0.30 -53.59
CA THR A 13 20.67 1.12 -53.26
C THR A 13 21.54 0.36 -52.28
N ARG A 14 22.88 0.49 -52.41
CA ARG A 14 23.81 -0.08 -51.42
C ARG A 14 23.38 0.40 -50.02
N PRO A 15 23.33 -0.48 -49.01
CA PRO A 15 22.97 -0.05 -47.67
C PRO A 15 23.97 1.04 -47.25
N GLN A 16 23.46 2.25 -47.04
CA GLN A 16 24.23 3.34 -46.47
C GLN A 16 24.72 2.89 -45.09
N THR A 17 26.00 3.10 -44.79
CA THR A 17 26.51 2.85 -43.44
C THR A 17 25.73 3.73 -42.48
N PRO A 18 25.04 3.15 -41.48
CA PRO A 18 24.22 3.94 -40.55
C PRO A 18 25.13 4.85 -39.73
N THR A 19 24.70 6.09 -39.54
CA THR A 19 25.36 7.05 -38.65
C THR A 19 25.10 6.71 -37.17
N LEU A 20 25.84 7.34 -36.26
CA LEU A 20 25.56 7.23 -34.82
C LEU A 20 24.16 7.76 -34.48
N GLU A 21 23.72 8.81 -35.18
CA GLU A 21 22.37 9.38 -35.06
C GLU A 21 21.30 8.38 -35.51
N ASP A 22 21.51 7.69 -36.64
CA ASP A 22 20.62 6.63 -37.12
C ASP A 22 20.48 5.49 -36.10
N ALA A 23 21.59 5.08 -35.48
CA ALA A 23 21.60 4.06 -34.44
C ALA A 23 20.84 4.51 -33.19
N ALA A 24 21.04 5.76 -32.76
CA ALA A 24 20.36 6.36 -31.61
C ALA A 24 18.84 6.48 -31.87
N LEU A 25 18.45 6.93 -33.05
CA LEU A 25 17.05 7.06 -33.47
C LEU A 25 16.35 5.70 -33.55
N TYR A 26 17.02 4.70 -34.13
CA TYR A 26 16.54 3.31 -34.15
C TYR A 26 16.32 2.77 -32.74
N LEU A 27 17.33 2.88 -31.87
CA LEU A 27 17.26 2.38 -30.49
C LEU A 27 16.23 3.10 -29.63
N SER A 28 15.93 4.36 -29.93
CA SER A 28 14.87 5.16 -29.29
C SER A 28 13.45 4.72 -29.66
N GLY A 29 13.30 3.75 -30.56
CA GLY A 29 11.98 3.23 -30.94
C GLY A 29 11.35 3.92 -32.16
N TYR A 30 12.08 4.79 -32.87
CA TYR A 30 11.56 5.44 -34.07
C TYR A 30 11.17 4.42 -35.14
N ASN A 31 9.99 4.56 -35.75
CA ASN A 31 9.37 3.52 -36.58
C ASN A 31 8.75 4.06 -37.88
N GLU A 32 9.41 5.01 -38.52
CA GLU A 32 8.99 5.57 -39.80
C GLU A 32 10.04 5.31 -40.89
N GLY A 33 9.63 5.45 -42.16
CA GLY A 33 10.53 5.31 -43.31
C GLY A 33 11.27 3.96 -43.34
N SER A 34 12.60 4.02 -43.45
CA SER A 34 13.52 2.87 -43.48
C SER A 34 13.51 2.05 -42.18
N TYR A 35 13.01 2.61 -41.08
CA TYR A 35 12.95 1.95 -39.77
C TYR A 35 11.66 1.19 -39.52
N ARG A 36 10.69 1.27 -40.45
CA ARG A 36 9.43 0.52 -40.38
C ARG A 36 9.70 -0.98 -40.31
N THR A 37 9.36 -1.60 -39.19
CA THR A 37 9.43 -3.05 -39.04
C THR A 37 8.43 -3.72 -39.99
N THR A 38 8.95 -4.43 -40.98
CA THR A 38 8.27 -5.56 -41.60
C THR A 38 8.43 -6.77 -40.66
N THR A 39 7.37 -7.57 -40.51
CA THR A 39 7.28 -8.66 -39.53
C THR A 39 8.40 -9.69 -39.74
N ASN A 40 9.54 -9.51 -39.07
CA ASN A 40 10.67 -10.43 -39.12
C ASN A 40 10.63 -11.36 -37.90
N ALA A 41 10.71 -12.67 -38.16
CA ALA A 41 10.65 -13.73 -37.15
C ALA A 41 11.90 -13.81 -36.24
N ILE A 42 12.97 -13.07 -36.55
CA ILE A 42 14.25 -13.14 -35.84
C ILE A 42 14.47 -11.86 -35.02
N SER A 43 14.36 -11.99 -33.70
CA SER A 43 14.58 -10.90 -32.75
C SER A 43 16.04 -10.89 -32.29
N ASN A 44 16.85 -9.95 -32.80
CA ASN A 44 18.21 -9.73 -32.31
C ASN A 44 18.22 -8.77 -31.10
N VAL A 45 19.34 -8.70 -30.37
CA VAL A 45 19.47 -7.87 -29.15
C VAL A 45 19.13 -6.40 -29.42
N TRP A 46 19.52 -5.85 -30.57
CA TRP A 46 19.21 -4.47 -30.97
C TRP A 46 17.71 -4.23 -31.21
N THR A 47 17.02 -5.19 -31.82
CA THR A 47 15.57 -5.15 -32.01
C THR A 47 14.84 -5.26 -30.67
N GLN A 48 15.31 -6.13 -29.77
CA GLN A 48 14.78 -6.24 -28.40
C GLN A 48 15.00 -4.96 -27.61
N ALA A 49 16.19 -4.35 -27.73
CA ALA A 49 16.52 -3.08 -27.09
C ALA A 49 15.59 -1.96 -27.60
N ARG A 50 15.42 -1.83 -28.93
CA ARG A 50 14.48 -0.89 -29.55
C ARG A 50 13.05 -1.07 -29.04
N GLN A 51 12.54 -2.31 -29.03
CA GLN A 51 11.20 -2.61 -28.54
C GLN A 51 11.05 -2.30 -27.04
N ALA A 52 12.07 -2.63 -26.24
CA ALA A 52 12.09 -2.33 -24.82
C ALA A 52 12.07 -0.82 -24.58
N SER A 53 12.95 -0.06 -25.27
CA SER A 53 13.05 1.40 -25.23
C SER A 53 11.74 2.06 -25.64
N SER A 54 11.10 1.62 -26.73
CA SER A 54 9.78 2.10 -27.14
C SER A 54 8.71 1.85 -26.07
N ARG A 55 8.65 0.63 -25.51
CA ARG A 55 7.67 0.25 -24.48
C ARG A 55 7.81 1.07 -23.19
N ILE A 56 9.04 1.37 -22.78
CA ILE A 56 9.31 2.12 -21.55
C ILE A 56 9.49 3.62 -21.78
N LYS A 57 9.49 4.07 -23.04
CA LYS A 57 9.70 5.46 -23.49
C LYS A 57 11.09 6.02 -23.13
N VAL A 58 12.13 5.23 -23.39
CA VAL A 58 13.55 5.65 -23.27
C VAL A 58 14.06 6.06 -24.64
N SER A 59 14.72 7.21 -24.72
CA SER A 59 15.51 7.63 -25.89
C SER A 59 17.00 7.42 -25.65
N TRP A 60 17.74 7.31 -26.75
CA TRP A 60 19.18 7.13 -26.79
C TRP A 60 19.81 8.34 -27.47
N THR A 61 20.98 8.73 -26.97
CA THR A 61 21.94 9.58 -27.66
C THR A 61 23.23 8.79 -27.77
N ILE A 62 23.87 8.82 -28.94
CA ILE A 62 25.15 8.15 -29.16
C ILE A 62 26.11 9.18 -29.74
N ASP A 63 27.10 9.53 -28.94
CA ASP A 63 28.20 10.43 -29.29
C ASP A 63 29.54 9.69 -29.18
N ASP A 64 30.64 10.43 -29.34
CA ASP A 64 32.00 9.89 -29.24
C ASP A 64 32.36 9.40 -27.82
N ASP A 65 31.70 9.95 -26.78
CA ASP A 65 31.88 9.56 -25.38
C ASP A 65 31.07 8.29 -25.02
N GLY A 66 30.09 7.93 -25.86
CA GLY A 66 29.39 6.66 -25.86
C GLY A 66 27.87 6.78 -25.76
N PRO A 67 27.14 5.67 -25.53
CA PRO A 67 25.69 5.68 -25.50
C PRO A 67 25.15 6.22 -24.16
N SER A 68 24.31 7.24 -24.25
CA SER A 68 23.54 7.80 -23.14
C SER A 68 22.04 7.49 -23.29
N LEU A 69 21.37 7.17 -22.19
CA LEU A 69 19.93 6.95 -22.15
C LEU A 69 19.21 8.11 -21.49
N HIS A 70 18.11 8.56 -22.06
CA HIS A 70 17.25 9.58 -21.48
C HIS A 70 15.88 8.99 -21.16
N HIS A 71 15.39 9.26 -19.95
CA HIS A 71 14.09 8.78 -19.48
C HIS A 71 13.50 9.77 -18.48
N LEU A 72 12.36 10.37 -18.82
CA LEU A 72 11.79 11.47 -18.03
C LEU A 72 12.86 12.57 -17.85
N ASP A 73 13.21 12.90 -16.61
CA ASP A 73 14.14 13.98 -16.27
C ASP A 73 15.57 13.49 -15.98
N ILE A 74 15.91 12.23 -16.32
CA ILE A 74 17.23 11.66 -16.06
C ILE A 74 17.99 11.29 -17.33
N THR A 75 19.31 11.48 -17.28
CA THR A 75 20.27 11.01 -18.26
C THR A 75 21.19 9.97 -17.62
N LEU A 76 21.35 8.81 -18.27
CA LEU A 76 22.19 7.70 -17.83
C LEU A 76 23.33 7.51 -18.83
N GLU A 77 24.48 8.05 -18.49
CA GLU A 77 25.74 7.87 -19.23
C GLU A 77 26.35 6.46 -19.08
N PRO A 78 27.35 6.09 -19.92
CA PRO A 78 28.01 4.78 -19.89
C PRO A 78 28.54 4.36 -18.51
N ARG A 79 29.03 5.31 -17.69
CA ARG A 79 29.49 5.04 -16.31
C ARG A 79 28.39 4.45 -15.41
N HIS A 80 27.11 4.67 -15.73
CA HIS A 80 25.96 4.19 -14.97
C HIS A 80 25.48 2.78 -15.38
N ARG A 81 26.19 2.07 -16.26
CA ARG A 81 25.76 0.79 -16.86
C ARG A 81 25.20 -0.24 -15.88
N GLN A 82 25.77 -0.35 -14.67
CA GLN A 82 25.32 -1.31 -13.65
C GLN A 82 24.01 -0.90 -12.96
N ALA A 83 23.66 0.39 -13.02
CA ALA A 83 22.48 0.95 -12.36
C ALA A 83 21.27 1.12 -13.30
N ILE A 84 21.46 1.07 -14.62
CA ILE A 84 20.42 1.40 -15.63
C ILE A 84 19.07 0.76 -15.31
N ALA A 85 19.02 -0.57 -15.19
CA ALA A 85 17.76 -1.28 -14.99
C ALA A 85 17.08 -0.93 -13.66
N ARG A 86 17.87 -0.72 -12.60
CA ARG A 86 17.35 -0.31 -11.28
C ARG A 86 16.78 1.10 -11.36
N THR A 87 17.52 2.04 -11.96
CA THR A 87 17.15 3.45 -12.04
C THR A 87 15.91 3.65 -12.90
N LEU A 88 15.85 3.07 -14.11
CA LEU A 88 14.67 3.16 -14.98
C LEU A 88 13.41 2.62 -14.29
N ARG A 89 13.50 1.44 -13.66
CA ARG A 89 12.39 0.86 -12.89
C ARG A 89 11.97 1.74 -11.73
N GLN A 90 12.93 2.35 -11.02
CA GLN A 90 12.64 3.25 -9.91
C GLN A 90 11.91 4.51 -10.38
N GLN A 91 12.38 5.14 -11.44
CA GLN A 91 11.74 6.34 -12.02
C GLN A 91 10.31 6.06 -12.48
N THR A 92 10.10 4.98 -13.25
CA THR A 92 8.74 4.60 -13.67
C THR A 92 7.84 4.26 -12.48
N ARG A 93 8.37 3.64 -11.42
CA ARG A 93 7.61 3.40 -10.18
C ARG A 93 7.20 4.70 -9.51
N GLN A 94 8.11 5.66 -9.36
CA GLN A 94 7.81 6.96 -8.76
C GLN A 94 6.74 7.73 -9.53
N VAL A 95 6.78 7.72 -10.87
CA VAL A 95 5.72 8.35 -11.68
C VAL A 95 4.37 7.67 -11.47
N ARG A 96 4.34 6.33 -11.44
CA ARG A 96 3.10 5.56 -11.18
C ARG A 96 2.56 5.81 -9.77
N ASP A 97 3.44 5.90 -8.79
CA ASP A 97 3.12 6.16 -7.39
C ASP A 97 2.50 7.56 -7.22
N LYS A 98 3.15 8.60 -7.76
CA LYS A 98 2.60 9.96 -7.81
C LYS A 98 1.23 10.00 -8.49
N ARG A 99 1.09 9.33 -9.65
CA ARG A 99 -0.19 9.24 -10.36
C ARG A 99 -1.27 8.53 -9.55
N LEU A 100 -0.91 7.47 -8.81
CA LEU A 100 -1.86 6.75 -7.96
C LEU A 100 -2.33 7.65 -6.82
N HIS A 101 -1.42 8.33 -6.13
CA HIS A 101 -1.76 9.24 -5.04
C HIS A 101 -2.56 10.47 -5.50
N SER A 102 -2.41 10.91 -6.75
CA SER A 102 -3.21 12.01 -7.31
C SER A 102 -4.66 11.61 -7.63
N LEU A 103 -4.99 10.31 -7.64
CA LEU A 103 -6.38 9.88 -7.87
C LEU A 103 -7.24 10.22 -6.65
N ALA A 104 -8.37 10.91 -6.90
CA ALA A 104 -9.25 11.42 -5.86
C ALA A 104 -9.82 10.32 -4.93
N ASN A 105 -10.02 9.10 -5.45
CA ASN A 105 -10.56 7.99 -4.68
C ASN A 105 -9.48 6.94 -4.35
N GLN A 106 -8.88 6.34 -5.38
CA GLN A 106 -7.93 5.22 -5.23
C GLN A 106 -6.63 5.61 -4.51
N GLY A 107 -6.22 6.88 -4.61
CA GLY A 107 -4.96 7.35 -4.02
C GLY A 107 -5.01 7.49 -2.50
N LYS A 108 -6.21 7.66 -1.92
CA LYS A 108 -6.40 8.01 -0.51
C LYS A 108 -5.85 6.95 0.44
N VAL A 109 -6.27 5.71 0.24
CA VAL A 109 -5.85 4.58 1.07
C VAL A 109 -4.39 4.24 0.82
N MET A 110 -3.95 4.31 -0.45
CA MET A 110 -2.60 3.93 -0.83
C MET A 110 -1.54 4.83 -0.22
N GLU A 111 -1.85 6.10 0.05
CA GLU A 111 -0.96 7.01 0.76
C GLU A 111 -0.67 6.53 2.19
N VAL A 112 -1.68 6.07 2.91
CA VAL A 112 -1.53 5.52 4.26
C VAL A 112 -0.80 4.19 4.23
N VAL A 113 -1.14 3.31 3.26
CA VAL A 113 -0.45 2.02 3.08
C VAL A 113 1.04 2.21 2.88
N ALA A 114 1.46 3.20 2.09
CA ALA A 114 2.87 3.44 1.76
C ALA A 114 3.72 3.90 2.97
N GLN A 115 3.10 4.41 4.03
CA GLN A 115 3.83 4.90 5.21
C GLN A 115 4.51 3.79 6.01
N SER A 116 4.01 2.56 5.94
CA SER A 116 4.54 1.46 6.74
C SER A 116 4.67 0.16 5.97
N LYS A 117 5.86 -0.44 6.02
CA LYS A 117 6.11 -1.77 5.44
C LYS A 117 5.17 -2.84 6.01
N ALA A 118 4.69 -2.67 7.25
CA ALA A 118 3.75 -3.59 7.86
C ALA A 118 2.42 -3.65 7.08
N SER A 119 1.95 -2.53 6.53
CA SER A 119 0.69 -2.41 5.77
C SER A 119 0.69 -3.22 4.46
N HIS A 120 1.86 -3.58 3.94
CA HIS A 120 2.02 -4.21 2.63
C HIS A 120 3.08 -5.32 2.60
N HIS A 121 3.43 -5.90 3.75
CA HIS A 121 4.49 -6.89 3.86
C HIS A 121 4.21 -8.17 3.07
N PHE A 122 2.94 -8.55 2.96
CA PHE A 122 2.48 -9.79 2.33
C PHE A 122 2.38 -9.71 0.80
N ILE A 123 2.64 -8.55 0.18
CA ILE A 123 2.45 -8.38 -1.27
C ILE A 123 3.33 -9.34 -2.07
N GLN A 124 4.57 -9.55 -1.64
CA GLN A 124 5.56 -10.30 -2.41
C GLN A 124 5.53 -11.81 -2.13
N ASN A 125 5.25 -12.20 -0.89
CA ASN A 125 5.42 -13.58 -0.43
C ASN A 125 4.16 -14.18 0.22
N GLY A 126 3.10 -13.40 0.43
CA GLY A 126 1.86 -13.90 1.04
C GLY A 126 2.01 -14.23 2.53
N ASP A 127 3.04 -13.74 3.21
CA ASP A 127 3.28 -14.02 4.63
C ASP A 127 2.04 -13.72 5.49
N TYR A 128 1.67 -14.67 6.36
CA TYR A 128 0.61 -14.59 7.38
C TYR A 128 -0.83 -14.38 6.89
N ILE A 129 -1.05 -14.02 5.62
CA ILE A 129 -2.37 -13.69 5.07
C ILE A 129 -3.00 -14.90 4.36
N ARG A 130 -4.33 -15.07 4.50
CA ARG A 130 -5.06 -16.08 3.72
C ARG A 130 -5.17 -15.64 2.26
N PHE A 131 -5.18 -16.58 1.33
CA PHE A 131 -5.31 -16.25 -0.11
C PHE A 131 -6.57 -15.44 -0.44
N ALA A 132 -7.70 -15.74 0.21
CA ALA A 132 -8.95 -14.99 0.02
C ALA A 132 -8.84 -13.52 0.48
N ASP A 133 -8.16 -13.28 1.60
CA ASP A 133 -7.92 -11.94 2.15
C ASP A 133 -6.97 -11.14 1.26
N TRP A 134 -5.91 -11.79 0.76
CA TRP A 134 -4.97 -11.19 -0.20
C TRP A 134 -5.67 -10.76 -1.49
N ARG A 135 -6.54 -11.61 -2.06
CA ARG A 135 -7.29 -11.29 -3.29
C ARG A 135 -8.30 -10.15 -3.07
N PHE A 136 -8.88 -10.07 -1.86
CA PHE A 136 -9.81 -9.02 -1.48
C PHE A 136 -9.12 -7.66 -1.30
N ILE A 137 -8.03 -7.62 -0.53
CA ILE A 137 -7.52 -6.36 0.01
C ILE A 137 -7.01 -5.39 -1.06
N HIS A 138 -6.38 -5.90 -2.12
CA HIS A 138 -5.87 -5.05 -3.22
C HIS A 138 -7.00 -4.31 -3.93
N ARG A 139 -8.14 -4.99 -4.15
CA ARG A 139 -9.32 -4.37 -4.73
C ARG A 139 -9.99 -3.42 -3.76
N ALA A 140 -10.07 -3.79 -2.48
CA ALA A 140 -10.71 -2.98 -1.46
C ALA A 140 -10.01 -1.64 -1.25
N ARG A 141 -8.66 -1.64 -1.18
CA ARG A 141 -7.83 -0.42 -1.07
C ARG A 141 -7.99 0.53 -2.25
N LEU A 142 -8.26 -0.02 -3.43
CA LEU A 142 -8.52 0.75 -4.66
C LEU A 142 -10.01 1.09 -4.85
N ASN A 143 -10.87 0.79 -3.87
CA ASN A 143 -12.31 0.97 -3.97
C ASN A 143 -12.93 0.30 -5.22
N LEU A 144 -12.45 -0.92 -5.56
CA LEU A 144 -12.87 -1.72 -6.72
C LEU A 144 -13.70 -2.95 -6.33
N VAL A 145 -14.21 -2.99 -5.11
CA VAL A 145 -15.09 -4.06 -4.60
C VAL A 145 -16.56 -3.66 -4.78
N PRO A 146 -17.44 -4.52 -5.31
CA PRO A 146 -18.86 -4.22 -5.41
C PRO A 146 -19.49 -4.12 -4.01
N LEU A 147 -20.44 -3.19 -3.81
CA LEU A 147 -21.18 -3.01 -2.57
C LEU A 147 -22.69 -3.13 -2.84
N ASN A 148 -23.45 -3.68 -1.89
CA ASN A 148 -24.92 -3.79 -2.00
C ASN A 148 -25.64 -2.43 -2.09
N GLY A 149 -25.02 -1.32 -1.67
CA GLY A 149 -25.56 0.04 -1.87
C GLY A 149 -25.70 0.45 -3.34
N ALA A 150 -25.11 -0.30 -4.28
CA ALA A 150 -25.33 -0.14 -5.72
C ALA A 150 -26.62 -0.82 -6.24
N LYS A 151 -27.39 -1.52 -5.38
CA LYS A 151 -28.68 -2.13 -5.75
C LYS A 151 -29.82 -1.20 -5.36
N MET A 152 -30.19 -0.28 -6.26
CA MET A 152 -31.22 0.74 -6.05
C MET A 152 -32.62 0.18 -5.68
N TRP A 153 -32.90 -1.09 -5.98
CA TRP A 153 -34.22 -1.70 -5.81
C TRP A 153 -34.40 -2.48 -4.49
N GLN A 154 -33.34 -2.66 -3.69
CA GLN A 154 -33.44 -3.34 -2.38
C GLN A 154 -33.49 -2.29 -1.26
N ARG A 155 -34.65 -1.66 -1.09
CA ARG A 155 -34.94 -0.81 0.08
C ARG A 155 -35.15 -1.71 1.30
N GLY A 156 -34.39 -1.48 2.38
CA GLY A 156 -34.59 -2.15 3.68
C GLY A 156 -33.41 -2.94 4.25
N ASN A 157 -32.22 -2.89 3.63
CA ASN A 157 -31.06 -3.56 4.24
C ASN A 157 -30.72 -2.95 5.59
N ASN A 158 -30.51 -3.85 6.57
CA ASN A 158 -30.21 -3.53 7.95
C ASN A 158 -28.93 -2.66 8.01
N GLN A 159 -29.06 -1.39 8.36
CA GLN A 159 -27.93 -0.46 8.54
C GLN A 159 -27.22 -0.66 9.89
N ALA A 160 -27.65 -1.65 10.67
CA ALA A 160 -27.06 -1.98 11.95
C ALA A 160 -25.59 -2.38 11.79
N CYS A 161 -24.74 -1.82 12.64
CA CYS A 161 -23.32 -2.17 12.72
C CYS A 161 -23.20 -3.67 13.04
N SER A 162 -22.69 -4.48 12.10
CA SER A 162 -22.47 -5.91 12.32
C SER A 162 -21.58 -6.14 13.56
N GLN A 163 -21.87 -7.17 14.36
CA GLN A 163 -20.99 -7.56 15.49
C GLN A 163 -19.55 -7.86 15.03
N ALA A 164 -19.34 -8.14 13.74
CA ALA A 164 -18.02 -8.30 13.14
C ALA A 164 -17.13 -7.05 13.26
N TYR A 165 -17.70 -5.83 13.34
CA TYR A 165 -16.92 -4.62 13.61
C TYR A 165 -16.27 -4.67 15.01
N THR A 166 -17.03 -5.13 16.01
CA THR A 166 -16.54 -5.35 17.37
C THR A 166 -15.50 -6.47 17.39
N HIS A 167 -15.73 -7.57 16.67
CA HIS A 167 -14.74 -8.66 16.58
C HIS A 167 -13.42 -8.22 15.94
N ARG A 168 -13.47 -7.37 14.92
CA ARG A 168 -12.27 -6.77 14.31
C ARG A 168 -11.46 -5.95 15.31
N HIS A 169 -12.15 -5.12 16.09
CA HIS A 169 -11.55 -4.31 17.14
C HIS A 169 -10.95 -5.19 18.25
N ASN A 170 -11.74 -6.13 18.79
CA ASN A 170 -11.31 -7.03 19.86
C ASN A 170 -10.12 -7.89 19.45
N ALA A 171 -9.99 -8.31 18.19
CA ALA A 171 -8.83 -9.07 17.72
C ALA A 171 -7.51 -8.30 17.95
N ILE A 172 -7.52 -6.98 17.78
CA ILE A 172 -6.35 -6.13 18.04
C ILE A 172 -6.13 -5.93 19.54
N VAL A 173 -7.20 -5.70 20.31
CA VAL A 173 -7.14 -5.60 21.78
C VAL A 173 -6.54 -6.87 22.39
N HIS A 174 -6.99 -8.05 21.98
CA HIS A 174 -6.47 -9.33 22.45
C HIS A 174 -4.98 -9.51 22.15
N ARG A 175 -4.53 -9.11 20.94
CA ARG A 175 -3.10 -9.12 20.62
C ARG A 175 -2.32 -8.20 21.54
N LEU A 176 -2.79 -6.97 21.75
CA LEU A 176 -2.16 -6.02 22.65
C LEU A 176 -2.03 -6.59 24.06
N LYS A 177 -3.08 -7.22 24.59
CA LYS A 177 -3.05 -7.89 25.89
C LYS A 177 -1.93 -8.94 25.96
N THR A 178 -1.76 -9.75 24.91
CA THR A 178 -0.63 -10.71 24.82
C THR A 178 0.72 -10.01 24.78
N ALA A 179 0.86 -8.89 24.06
CA ALA A 179 2.10 -8.12 24.00
C ALA A 179 2.44 -7.47 25.35
N LEU A 180 1.43 -7.16 26.15
CA LEU A 180 1.54 -6.54 27.47
C LEU A 180 1.76 -7.56 28.60
N ALA A 181 2.26 -8.77 28.30
CA ALA A 181 2.48 -9.83 29.30
C ALA A 181 3.37 -9.41 30.49
N LYS A 182 4.20 -8.36 30.35
CA LYS A 182 5.04 -7.81 31.42
C LYS A 182 4.41 -6.62 32.16
N PHE A 183 3.17 -6.30 31.86
CA PHE A 183 2.40 -5.21 32.48
C PHE A 183 1.27 -5.82 33.31
N THR A 184 0.87 -5.10 34.36
CA THR A 184 -0.34 -5.44 35.12
C THR A 184 -1.53 -4.78 34.45
N ILE A 185 -2.50 -5.58 33.98
CA ILE A 185 -3.76 -5.06 33.44
C ILE A 185 -4.70 -4.76 34.61
N ILE A 186 -5.03 -3.49 34.81
CA ILE A 186 -5.90 -2.99 35.89
C ILE A 186 -7.37 -2.99 35.48
N ALA A 187 -7.65 -2.72 34.20
CA ALA A 187 -9.00 -2.67 33.67
C ALA A 187 -9.04 -3.07 32.19
N GLU A 188 -10.14 -3.70 31.79
CA GLU A 188 -10.46 -4.06 30.41
C GLU A 188 -11.92 -3.69 30.13
N ASN A 189 -12.14 -2.75 29.20
CA ASN A 189 -13.46 -2.25 28.81
C ASN A 189 -14.42 -1.94 29.99
N GLN A 190 -13.90 -1.32 31.04
CA GLN A 190 -14.67 -0.97 32.23
C GLN A 190 -14.31 0.43 32.74
N THR A 191 -15.23 1.03 33.49
CA THR A 191 -15.01 2.32 34.12
C THR A 191 -13.94 2.19 35.20
N VAL A 192 -12.91 3.04 35.12
CA VAL A 192 -11.75 3.00 36.03
C VAL A 192 -11.94 3.95 37.21
N VAL A 193 -12.42 5.17 36.94
CA VAL A 193 -12.62 6.21 37.95
C VAL A 193 -14.12 6.42 38.11
N PRO A 194 -14.68 6.24 39.32
CA PRO A 194 -16.08 6.52 39.57
C PRO A 194 -16.46 7.94 39.10
N ASN A 195 -17.66 8.10 38.54
CA ASN A 195 -18.19 9.36 37.99
C ASN A 195 -17.54 9.87 36.70
N LEU A 196 -16.44 9.27 36.22
CA LEU A 196 -15.99 9.43 34.85
C LEU A 196 -16.52 8.22 34.05
N ASP A 197 -17.65 8.37 33.34
CA ASP A 197 -18.22 7.30 32.48
C ASP A 197 -17.37 7.07 31.21
N ILE A 198 -16.08 6.85 31.40
CA ILE A 198 -15.06 6.65 30.39
C ILE A 198 -14.46 5.27 30.62
N ARG A 199 -14.52 4.44 29.58
CA ARG A 199 -14.03 3.07 29.57
C ARG A 199 -12.92 2.95 28.53
N PRO A 200 -11.63 2.87 28.91
CA PRO A 200 -10.58 2.52 27.98
C PRO A 200 -10.68 1.03 27.62
N ASP A 201 -10.12 0.65 26.47
CA ASP A 201 -10.05 -0.77 26.09
C ASP A 201 -9.16 -1.52 27.09
N LEU A 202 -8.00 -0.94 27.43
CA LEU A 202 -7.09 -1.46 28.45
C LEU A 202 -6.53 -0.32 29.30
N LEU A 203 -6.41 -0.56 30.61
CA LEU A 203 -5.54 0.18 31.49
C LEU A 203 -4.41 -0.74 31.95
N ALA A 204 -3.19 -0.48 31.51
CA ALA A 204 -2.02 -1.29 31.84
C ALA A 204 -1.05 -0.48 32.71
N VAL A 205 -0.37 -1.12 33.67
CA VAL A 205 0.59 -0.46 34.56
C VAL A 205 1.90 -1.24 34.56
N LYS A 206 3.02 -0.50 34.55
CA LYS A 206 4.36 -1.04 34.72
C LYS A 206 5.23 -0.01 35.42
N ASP A 207 5.98 -0.43 36.44
CA ASP A 207 6.94 0.43 37.17
C ASP A 207 6.34 1.79 37.62
N ASN A 208 5.14 1.76 38.21
CA ASN A 208 4.36 2.93 38.63
C ASN A 208 3.99 3.93 37.50
N HIS A 209 4.05 3.48 36.25
CA HIS A 209 3.59 4.21 35.06
C HIS A 209 2.35 3.51 34.48
N ALA A 210 1.23 4.24 34.39
CA ALA A 210 0.00 3.76 33.78
C ALA A 210 -0.14 4.16 32.30
N PHE A 211 -0.74 3.27 31.51
CA PHE A 211 -1.00 3.45 30.09
C PHE A 211 -2.49 3.25 29.83
N ILE A 212 -3.18 4.31 29.42
CA ILE A 212 -4.57 4.28 28.97
C ILE A 212 -4.55 3.92 27.48
N ILE A 213 -4.86 2.68 27.15
CA ILE A 213 -4.75 2.17 25.78
C ILE A 213 -6.14 2.01 25.18
N ASP A 214 -6.32 2.58 23.99
CA ASP A 214 -7.57 2.49 23.25
C ASP A 214 -7.29 2.21 21.77
N VAL A 215 -7.86 1.11 21.28
CA VAL A 215 -7.76 0.69 19.90
C VAL A 215 -8.80 1.43 19.06
N THR A 216 -8.33 2.04 17.98
CA THR A 216 -9.19 2.72 17.02
C THR A 216 -8.96 2.16 15.62
N ILE A 217 -10.06 1.84 14.93
CA ILE A 217 -10.02 1.29 13.56
C ILE A 217 -10.70 2.26 12.57
N PRO A 218 -10.04 3.38 12.21
CA PRO A 218 -10.61 4.35 11.29
C PRO A 218 -10.56 3.84 9.85
N PHE A 219 -11.40 4.41 8.98
CA PHE A 219 -11.22 4.24 7.54
C PHE A 219 -10.05 5.09 7.04
N GLU A 220 -9.23 4.53 6.15
CA GLU A 220 -7.94 5.06 5.69
C GLU A 220 -8.11 6.17 4.62
N ASN A 221 -8.95 7.16 4.92
CA ASN A 221 -9.16 8.30 4.03
C ASN A 221 -8.02 9.31 4.22
N ARG A 222 -6.88 9.03 3.57
CA ARG A 222 -5.63 9.81 3.67
C ARG A 222 -5.03 9.80 5.09
N PRO A 223 -3.78 10.27 5.28
CA PRO A 223 -3.13 10.27 6.59
C PRO A 223 -3.87 11.06 7.67
N GLU A 224 -4.59 12.12 7.28
CA GLU A 224 -5.33 12.99 8.19
C GLU A 224 -6.41 12.23 8.98
N ALA A 225 -6.95 11.14 8.43
CA ALA A 225 -7.89 10.30 9.16
C ALA A 225 -7.25 9.65 10.40
N PHE A 226 -5.98 9.27 10.33
CA PHE A 226 -5.24 8.71 11.47
C PHE A 226 -4.88 9.81 12.47
N THR A 227 -4.42 10.97 12.00
CA THR A 227 -4.14 12.14 12.85
C THR A 227 -5.37 12.54 13.65
N LYS A 228 -6.52 12.72 12.97
CA LYS A 228 -7.79 13.09 13.62
C LYS A 228 -8.26 12.04 14.61
N ALA A 229 -8.16 10.75 14.27
CA ALA A 229 -8.54 9.66 15.16
C ALA A 229 -7.70 9.67 16.45
N ARG A 230 -6.40 9.93 16.33
CA ARG A 230 -5.47 10.06 17.45
C ARG A 230 -5.84 11.23 18.35
N GLU A 231 -5.97 12.44 17.79
CA GLU A 231 -6.33 13.65 18.53
C GLU A 231 -7.65 13.50 19.28
N THR A 232 -8.66 12.91 18.63
CA THR A 232 -9.96 12.65 19.25
C THR A 232 -9.84 11.76 20.48
N LYS A 233 -8.99 10.73 20.43
CA LYS A 233 -8.77 9.82 21.55
C LYS A 233 -7.92 10.45 22.64
N MET A 234 -6.89 11.23 22.29
CA MET A 234 -6.11 12.00 23.26
C MET A 234 -7.01 12.93 24.08
N GLU A 235 -7.89 13.68 23.43
CA GLU A 235 -8.79 14.60 24.13
C GLU A 235 -9.84 13.84 24.97
N ARG A 236 -10.42 12.75 24.44
CA ARG A 236 -11.42 11.94 25.15
C ARG A 236 -10.90 11.41 26.50
N TYR A 237 -9.64 10.98 26.56
CA TYR A 237 -9.07 10.34 27.75
C TYR A 237 -8.29 11.30 28.66
N LYS A 238 -8.26 12.61 28.34
CA LYS A 238 -7.51 13.62 29.08
C LYS A 238 -7.94 13.79 30.54
N LEU A 239 -9.25 13.80 30.81
CA LEU A 239 -9.77 13.86 32.18
C LEU A 239 -9.43 12.60 32.97
N LEU A 240 -9.48 11.42 32.34
CA LEU A 240 -9.10 10.17 32.97
C LEU A 240 -7.60 10.15 33.29
N GLN A 241 -6.76 10.63 32.37
CA GLN A 241 -5.32 10.77 32.59
C GLN A 241 -5.01 11.62 33.82
N GLN A 242 -5.65 12.80 33.93
CA GLN A 242 -5.48 13.71 35.06
C GLN A 242 -5.88 13.06 36.38
N ALA A 243 -7.03 12.36 36.42
CA ALA A 243 -7.49 11.67 37.62
C ALA A 243 -6.50 10.58 38.08
N LEU A 244 -5.91 9.84 37.14
CA LEU A 244 -4.98 8.75 37.43
C LEU A 244 -3.58 9.20 37.88
N LEU A 245 -3.18 10.46 37.62
CA LEU A 245 -1.92 11.02 38.11
C LEU A 245 -1.86 11.12 39.65
N SER A 246 -3.00 11.14 40.32
CA SER A 246 -3.05 11.04 41.79
C SER A 246 -2.60 9.68 42.33
N ARG A 247 -2.61 8.63 41.48
CA ARG A 247 -2.35 7.24 41.85
C ARG A 247 -1.03 6.70 41.31
N TYR A 248 -0.56 7.21 40.18
CA TYR A 248 0.62 6.73 39.47
C TYR A 248 1.62 7.86 39.23
N GLY A 249 2.91 7.53 39.17
CA GLY A 249 3.97 8.52 38.94
C GLY A 249 3.95 9.14 37.54
N ALA A 250 3.40 8.41 36.56
CA ALA A 250 3.16 8.90 35.21
C ALA A 250 1.93 8.21 34.60
N VAL A 251 1.26 8.89 33.67
CA VAL A 251 0.12 8.35 32.93
C VAL A 251 0.17 8.79 31.47
N ASP A 252 0.30 7.84 30.55
CA ASP A 252 0.30 8.08 29.10
C ASP A 252 -1.02 7.62 28.46
N ILE A 253 -1.57 8.44 27.54
CA ILE A 253 -2.68 8.05 26.67
C ILE A 253 -2.10 7.45 25.39
N VAL A 254 -2.56 6.24 25.03
CA VAL A 254 -2.05 5.46 23.91
C VAL A 254 -3.20 5.16 22.93
N PRO A 255 -3.51 6.07 22.00
CA PRO A 255 -4.36 5.76 20.87
C PRO A 255 -3.65 4.76 19.95
N PHE A 256 -4.22 3.58 19.80
CA PHE A 256 -3.65 2.48 19.05
C PHE A 256 -4.38 2.31 17.72
N ILE A 257 -3.79 2.79 16.63
CA ILE A 257 -4.50 2.97 15.37
C ILE A 257 -4.09 1.91 14.36
N VAL A 258 -5.06 1.14 13.89
CA VAL A 258 -4.91 0.25 12.73
C VAL A 258 -6.05 0.56 11.79
N GLY A 259 -5.75 0.95 10.55
CA GLY A 259 -6.77 1.27 9.58
C GLY A 259 -7.63 0.06 9.21
N SER A 260 -8.88 0.31 8.84
CA SER A 260 -9.86 -0.72 8.54
C SER A 260 -9.54 -1.58 7.31
N LEU A 261 -8.60 -1.16 6.44
CA LEU A 261 -8.07 -1.93 5.32
C LEU A 261 -6.61 -2.35 5.57
N GLY A 262 -6.22 -2.46 6.84
CA GLY A 262 -4.94 -3.00 7.27
C GLY A 262 -3.77 -2.06 7.07
N SER A 263 -3.96 -0.75 7.16
CA SER A 263 -2.84 0.19 7.26
C SER A 263 -2.38 0.35 8.70
N TRP A 264 -1.06 0.35 8.91
CA TRP A 264 -0.44 0.55 10.22
C TRP A 264 -0.11 2.02 10.46
N ASP A 265 -0.49 2.57 11.61
CA ASP A 265 -0.01 3.88 12.05
C ASP A 265 1.38 3.77 12.69
N ASN A 266 2.37 4.45 12.12
CA ASN A 266 3.74 4.46 12.63
C ASN A 266 3.84 5.07 14.05
N ASN A 267 2.88 5.91 14.46
CA ASN A 267 2.87 6.47 15.82
C ASN A 267 2.61 5.42 16.91
N ASN A 268 2.09 4.24 16.55
CA ASN A 268 2.02 3.11 17.49
C ASN A 268 3.41 2.60 17.89
N ASP A 269 4.44 2.85 17.08
CA ASP A 269 5.77 2.27 17.26
C ASP A 269 6.46 2.77 18.53
N GLN A 270 6.20 4.02 18.93
CA GLN A 270 6.73 4.61 20.16
C GLN A 270 6.34 3.78 21.39
N PHE A 271 5.08 3.36 21.45
CA PHE A 271 4.59 2.50 22.53
C PHE A 271 5.27 1.13 22.50
N PHE A 272 5.50 0.53 21.32
CA PHE A 272 6.15 -0.79 21.25
C PHE A 272 7.62 -0.81 21.66
N LEU A 273 8.33 0.32 21.56
CA LEU A 273 9.69 0.43 22.10
C LEU A 273 9.73 0.18 23.61
N LEU A 274 8.63 0.43 24.33
CA LEU A 274 8.50 0.22 25.78
C LEU A 274 8.00 -1.19 26.13
N VAL A 275 7.18 -1.77 25.25
CA VAL A 275 6.40 -2.97 25.56
C VAL A 275 7.14 -4.26 25.22
N CYS A 276 7.87 -4.32 24.11
CA CYS A 276 8.43 -5.58 23.62
C CYS A 276 9.72 -5.43 22.80
N ALA A 277 10.40 -6.56 22.55
CA ALA A 277 11.59 -6.60 21.71
C ALA A 277 11.28 -6.24 20.25
N LYS A 278 12.25 -5.60 19.55
CA LYS A 278 12.10 -5.16 18.15
C LYS A 278 11.69 -6.28 17.19
N SER A 279 12.21 -7.49 17.40
CA SER A 279 11.87 -8.68 16.59
C SER A 279 10.39 -9.06 16.74
N TYR A 280 9.89 -9.09 17.98
CA TYR A 280 8.49 -9.35 18.27
C TYR A 280 7.59 -8.21 17.75
N ALA A 281 7.97 -6.95 17.95
CA ALA A 281 7.23 -5.80 17.42
C ALA A 281 7.03 -5.91 15.90
N LYS A 282 8.07 -6.32 15.16
CA LYS A 282 7.97 -6.52 13.70
C LYS A 282 6.94 -7.58 13.32
N LEU A 283 6.91 -8.71 14.03
CA LEU A 283 5.91 -9.76 13.82
C LEU A 283 4.51 -9.28 14.23
N PHE A 284 4.40 -8.63 15.38
CA PHE A 284 3.16 -8.09 15.92
C PHE A 284 2.43 -7.18 14.92
N LYS A 285 3.16 -6.20 14.36
CA LYS A 285 2.62 -5.27 13.36
C LYS A 285 2.01 -5.99 12.16
N LYS A 286 2.72 -7.00 11.64
CA LYS A 286 2.27 -7.82 10.51
C LYS A 286 0.95 -8.54 10.85
N LEU A 287 0.88 -9.14 12.02
CA LEU A 287 -0.29 -9.91 12.44
C LEU A 287 -1.50 -9.03 12.74
N CYS A 288 -1.33 -7.84 13.32
CA CYS A 288 -2.42 -6.87 13.51
C CYS A 288 -3.02 -6.42 12.17
N VAL A 289 -2.17 -6.10 11.21
CA VAL A 289 -2.59 -5.74 9.85
C VAL A 289 -3.41 -6.86 9.22
N VAL A 290 -2.93 -8.10 9.29
CA VAL A 290 -3.63 -9.24 8.69
C VAL A 290 -4.95 -9.54 9.39
N ASP A 291 -5.00 -9.49 10.72
CA ASP A 291 -6.25 -9.71 11.47
C ASP A 291 -7.31 -8.68 11.10
N CYS A 292 -6.90 -7.41 10.99
CA CYS A 292 -7.80 -6.35 10.54
C CYS A 292 -8.35 -6.64 9.14
N ILE A 293 -7.48 -7.02 8.20
CA ILE A 293 -7.86 -7.36 6.81
C ILE A 293 -8.83 -8.56 6.79
N LYS A 294 -8.52 -9.62 7.54
CA LYS A 294 -9.36 -10.82 7.65
C LYS A 294 -10.78 -10.45 8.06
N TRP A 295 -10.93 -9.69 9.14
CA TRP A 295 -12.25 -9.27 9.61
C TRP A 295 -12.92 -8.31 8.64
N SER A 296 -12.19 -7.41 7.99
CA SER A 296 -12.76 -6.53 6.96
C SER A 296 -13.28 -7.29 5.74
N ARG A 297 -12.59 -8.36 5.34
CA ARG A 297 -13.08 -9.27 4.30
C ARG A 297 -14.34 -9.99 4.78
N ASP A 298 -14.38 -10.44 6.02
CA ASP A 298 -15.53 -11.15 6.58
C ASP A 298 -16.76 -10.22 6.71
N ILE A 299 -16.57 -8.98 7.18
CA ILE A 299 -17.59 -7.90 7.15
C ILE A 299 -18.08 -7.66 5.72
N TYR A 300 -17.17 -7.62 4.75
CA TYR A 300 -17.52 -7.40 3.34
C TYR A 300 -18.36 -8.54 2.75
N ILE A 301 -18.02 -9.80 3.03
CA ILE A 301 -18.78 -10.94 2.55
C ILE A 301 -20.15 -11.01 3.22
N GLU A 302 -20.23 -10.73 4.53
CA GLU A 302 -21.51 -10.60 5.22
C GLU A 302 -22.36 -9.49 4.61
N HIS A 303 -21.78 -8.33 4.32
CA HIS A 303 -22.48 -7.24 3.63
C HIS A 303 -23.06 -7.68 2.29
N LEU A 304 -22.31 -8.46 1.50
CA LEU A 304 -22.78 -8.93 0.20
C LEU A 304 -23.87 -10.00 0.28
N THR A 305 -23.72 -10.94 1.22
CA THR A 305 -24.53 -12.17 1.29
C THR A 305 -25.66 -12.09 2.32
N ASN A 306 -25.62 -11.12 3.23
CA ASN A 306 -26.40 -11.04 4.47
C ASN A 306 -26.20 -12.25 5.41
N ILE A 307 -25.12 -13.02 5.24
CA ILE A 307 -24.80 -14.19 6.06
C ILE A 307 -23.62 -13.87 6.97
N PRO A 308 -23.78 -13.94 8.31
CA PRO A 308 -22.69 -13.74 9.25
C PRO A 308 -21.49 -14.66 8.97
N GLN A 309 -20.29 -14.07 8.95
CA GLN A 309 -19.04 -14.81 8.70
C GLN A 309 -18.34 -15.27 9.99
N TYR A 310 -19.03 -15.14 11.13
CA TYR A 310 -18.58 -15.56 12.45
C TYR A 310 -19.65 -16.44 13.09
N LYS A 311 -19.22 -17.31 14.00
CA LYS A 311 -20.17 -18.05 14.84
C LYS A 311 -20.78 -17.07 15.83
N LYS A 312 -22.12 -17.05 15.90
CA LYS A 312 -22.80 -16.39 17.02
C LYS A 312 -22.39 -17.13 18.30
N PRO A 313 -22.09 -16.40 19.39
CA PRO A 313 -21.73 -17.02 20.67
C PRO A 313 -22.82 -17.96 21.17
#